data_AF-A0A0L1IAY0-F1
#
_entry.id   AF-A0A0L1IAY0-F1
#
_cell.length_a   1.000
_cell.length_b   1.000
_cell.length_c   1.000
_cell.angle_alpha   90.00
_cell.angle_beta   90.00
_cell.angle_gamma   90.00
#
_symmetry.space_group_name_H-M   'P 1'
#
loop_
_entity.id
_entity.type
_entity.pdbx_description
1 polymer ?
#
loop_
_entity_poly.entity_id
_entity_poly.type
_entity_poly.pdbx_seq_one_letter_code
_entity_poly.pdbx_strand_id
1 'polypeptide(L)'
;MLWYDIVNGKPELEDTLSMDAKEYKADQYSYLWNKSTTIDNACRLVGSIYFRCLKNNFQLKKSEREHKCIQNFINFNNCRNALKLQQANNIKDSLIKQNMEDNIAKALFERRSLLLDMLEDFK
;
A
#
# COMPACT_ATOMS: atom_id res chain seq x y z
N MET A 1 1.27 16.23 -2.20
CA MET A 1 2.03 15.38 -1.24
C MET A 1 1.16 14.61 -0.23
N LEU A 2 -0.16 14.82 -0.13
CA LEU A 2 -1.02 14.11 0.86
C LEU A 2 -0.97 12.58 0.77
N TRP A 3 -1.04 12.03 -0.45
CA TRP A 3 -0.99 10.58 -0.65
C TRP A 3 0.33 9.97 -0.17
N TYR A 4 1.44 10.67 -0.42
CA TYR A 4 2.74 10.23 0.07
C TYR A 4 2.77 10.15 1.59
N ASP A 5 2.19 11.12 2.30
CA ASP A 5 2.12 11.07 3.77
C ASP A 5 1.28 9.90 4.27
N ILE A 6 0.17 9.60 3.58
CA ILE A 6 -0.70 8.47 3.89
C ILE A 6 0.03 7.13 3.70
N VAL A 7 0.84 6.99 2.64
CA VAL A 7 1.46 5.70 2.27
C VAL A 7 2.87 5.53 2.86
N ASN A 8 3.67 6.58 2.94
CA ASN A 8 5.09 6.52 3.29
C ASN A 8 5.44 7.41 4.48
N GLY A 9 4.84 8.60 4.57
CA GLY A 9 5.12 9.55 5.64
C GLY A 9 4.23 9.37 6.87
N LYS A 10 4.04 10.48 7.59
CA LYS A 10 3.10 10.61 8.69
C LYS A 10 2.18 11.80 8.38
N PRO A 11 0.87 11.61 8.22
CA PRO A 11 -0.06 12.70 8.00
C PRO A 11 -0.05 13.67 9.20
N GLU A 12 0.38 14.90 8.99
CA GLU A 12 0.49 15.90 10.06
C GLU A 12 -0.17 17.22 9.66
N LEU A 13 -0.55 17.99 10.68
CA LEU A 13 -1.04 19.36 10.53
C LEU A 13 0.04 20.27 11.11
N GLU A 14 0.62 21.14 10.29
CA GLU A 14 1.72 22.01 10.68
C GLU A 14 1.22 23.17 11.54
N ASP A 15 1.99 23.53 12.56
CA ASP A 15 1.59 24.61 13.48
C ASP A 15 1.60 26.01 12.83
N THR A 16 2.28 26.15 11.68
CA THR A 16 2.33 27.37 10.87
C THR A 16 1.03 27.65 10.11
N LEU A 17 0.13 26.67 9.99
CA LEU A 17 -1.15 26.84 9.32
C LEU A 17 -2.15 27.59 10.20
N SER A 18 -3.04 28.36 9.57
CA SER A 18 -4.22 28.89 10.24
C SER A 18 -5.13 27.75 10.72
N MET A 19 -6.02 28.05 11.66
CA MET A 19 -6.97 27.08 12.21
C MET A 19 -7.84 26.45 11.12
N ASP A 20 -8.39 27.27 10.24
CA ASP A 20 -9.22 26.81 9.11
C ASP A 20 -8.41 25.95 8.13
N ALA A 21 -7.14 26.30 7.88
CA ALA A 21 -6.27 25.51 7.02
C ALA A 21 -5.91 24.15 7.64
N LYS A 22 -5.75 24.07 8.97
CA LYS A 22 -5.56 22.80 9.69
C LYS A 22 -6.80 21.91 9.59
N GLU A 23 -7.98 22.49 9.81
CA GLU A 23 -9.25 21.79 9.69
C GLU A 23 -9.44 21.25 8.28
N TYR A 24 -9.27 22.11 7.27
CA TYR A 24 -9.39 21.74 5.87
C TYR A 24 -8.39 20.63 5.51
N LYS A 25 -7.13 20.72 5.94
CA LYS A 25 -6.13 19.67 5.68
C LYS A 25 -6.50 18.33 6.33
N ALA A 26 -7.03 18.35 7.55
CA ALA A 26 -7.52 17.13 8.22
C ALA A 26 -8.71 16.50 7.47
N ASP A 27 -9.59 17.34 6.93
CA ASP A 27 -10.71 16.91 6.09
C ASP A 27 -10.23 16.32 4.77
N GLN A 28 -9.23 16.93 4.12
CA GLN A 28 -8.64 16.38 2.90
C GLN A 28 -7.99 15.01 3.14
N TYR A 29 -7.27 14.82 4.25
CA TYR A 29 -6.75 13.50 4.61
C TYR A 29 -7.87 12.48 4.81
N SER A 30 -8.92 12.85 5.53
CA SER A 30 -10.07 11.97 5.79
C SER A 30 -10.82 11.62 4.50
N TYR A 31 -11.06 12.61 3.65
CA TYR A 31 -11.71 12.44 2.34
C TYR A 31 -10.89 11.52 1.45
N LEU A 32 -9.60 11.80 1.29
CA LEU A 32 -8.70 11.01 0.45
C LEU A 32 -8.61 9.56 0.95
N TRP A 33 -8.49 9.37 2.27
CA TRP A 33 -8.49 8.05 2.88
C TRP A 33 -9.78 7.28 2.58
N ASN A 34 -10.94 7.94 2.75
CA ASN A 34 -12.25 7.37 2.47
C ASN A 34 -12.46 7.02 1.00
N LYS A 35 -11.90 7.79 0.08
CA LYS A 35 -11.96 7.50 -1.36
C LYS A 35 -10.97 6.42 -1.79
N SER A 36 -9.88 6.25 -1.05
CA SER A 36 -8.81 5.30 -1.39
C SER A 36 -8.99 3.92 -0.79
N THR A 37 -9.96 3.74 0.12
CA THR A 37 -10.15 2.48 0.85
C THR A 37 -11.62 2.09 0.92
N THR A 38 -11.90 0.81 0.63
CA THR A 38 -13.21 0.19 0.81
C THR A 38 -13.36 -0.37 2.22
N ILE A 39 -14.56 -0.86 2.55
CA ILE A 39 -14.87 -1.48 3.85
C ILE A 39 -13.99 -2.73 4.08
N ASP A 40 -13.68 -3.46 3.00
CA ASP A 40 -12.89 -4.70 3.05
C ASP A 40 -11.37 -4.46 3.19
N ASN A 41 -10.91 -3.21 3.06
CA ASN A 41 -9.49 -2.92 3.21
C ASN A 41 -9.05 -3.13 4.66
N ALA A 42 -8.07 -4.00 4.88
CA ALA A 42 -7.58 -4.35 6.23
C ALA A 42 -7.14 -3.15 7.08
N CYS A 43 -6.63 -2.09 6.45
CA CYS A 43 -6.19 -0.89 7.15
C CYS A 43 -7.28 0.15 7.36
N ARG A 44 -8.47 -0.02 6.74
CA ARG A 44 -9.58 0.94 6.74
C ARG A 44 -9.90 1.47 8.12
N LEU A 45 -10.08 0.55 9.08
CA LEU A 45 -10.48 0.87 10.45
C LEU A 45 -9.40 1.67 11.18
N VAL A 46 -8.17 1.14 11.23
CA VAL A 46 -7.05 1.76 11.95
C VAL A 46 -6.67 3.13 11.35
N GLY A 47 -6.71 3.26 10.03
CA GLY A 47 -6.50 4.55 9.36
C GLY A 47 -7.61 5.55 9.70
N SER A 48 -8.88 5.13 9.65
CA SER A 48 -10.02 6.00 9.97
C SER A 48 -10.00 6.49 11.42
N ILE A 49 -9.55 5.64 12.36
CA ILE A 49 -9.34 6.04 13.77
C ILE A 49 -8.27 7.13 13.86
N TYR A 50 -7.15 6.97 13.17
CA TYR A 50 -6.07 7.96 13.17
C TYR A 50 -6.50 9.30 12.54
N PHE A 51 -7.12 9.29 11.36
CA PHE A 51 -7.57 10.53 10.71
C PHE A 51 -8.66 11.26 11.50
N ARG A 52 -9.56 10.51 12.15
CA ARG A 52 -10.51 11.08 13.12
C ARG A 52 -9.80 11.70 14.33
N CYS A 53 -8.71 11.11 14.82
CA CYS A 53 -7.91 11.70 15.89
C CYS A 53 -7.30 13.04 15.45
N LEU A 54 -6.74 13.12 14.24
CA LEU A 54 -6.23 14.37 13.67
C LEU A 54 -7.33 15.42 13.55
N LYS A 55 -8.50 15.05 13.00
CA LYS A 55 -9.65 15.94 12.84
C LYS A 55 -10.19 16.44 14.19
N ASN A 56 -10.27 15.60 15.22
CA ASN A 56 -10.78 16.04 16.52
C ASN A 56 -9.79 16.92 17.31
N ASN A 57 -8.50 16.92 16.92
CA ASN A 57 -7.43 17.60 17.65
C ASN A 57 -6.67 18.59 16.74
N PHE A 58 -7.30 19.10 15.68
CA PHE A 58 -6.67 20.04 14.75
C PHE A 58 -6.26 21.36 15.43
N GLN A 59 -6.97 21.73 16.49
CA GLN A 59 -6.74 22.96 17.25
C GLN A 59 -5.47 22.92 18.12
N LEU A 60 -4.99 21.71 18.44
CA LEU A 60 -3.80 21.54 19.28
C LEU A 60 -2.52 21.80 18.49
N LYS A 61 -1.43 22.05 19.23
CA LYS A 61 -0.09 22.07 18.63
C LYS A 61 0.36 20.66 18.23
N LYS A 62 1.34 20.57 17.34
CA LYS A 62 1.84 19.28 16.83
C LYS A 62 2.27 18.35 17.97
N SER A 63 3.02 18.83 18.95
CA SER A 63 3.54 18.02 20.07
C SER A 63 2.43 17.42 20.95
N GLU A 64 1.37 18.18 21.21
CA GLU A 64 0.21 17.76 22.00
C GLU A 64 -0.66 16.77 21.23
N ARG A 65 -0.91 17.05 19.95
CA ARG A 65 -1.63 16.16 19.04
C ARG A 65 -0.89 14.84 18.84
N GLU A 66 0.43 14.89 18.76
CA GLU A 66 1.27 13.69 18.66
C GLU A 66 1.09 12.78 19.89
N HIS A 67 1.19 13.32 21.10
CA HIS A 67 0.94 12.53 22.32
C HIS A 67 -0.43 11.86 22.33
N LYS A 68 -1.48 12.53 21.81
CA LYS A 68 -2.84 11.97 21.74
C LYS A 68 -3.03 10.93 20.63
N CYS A 69 -2.43 11.15 19.46
CA CYS A 69 -2.70 10.37 18.26
C CYS A 69 -1.63 9.33 17.90
N ILE A 70 -0.49 9.30 18.60
CA ILE A 70 0.64 8.43 18.26
C ILE A 70 0.28 6.94 18.28
N GLN A 71 -0.48 6.47 19.26
CA GLN A 71 -0.89 5.05 19.32
C GLN A 71 -1.77 4.66 18.13
N ASN A 72 -2.67 5.55 17.72
CA ASN A 72 -3.49 5.36 16.52
C ASN A 72 -2.62 5.34 15.25
N PHE A 73 -1.61 6.20 15.19
CA PHE A 73 -0.66 6.22 14.07
C PHE A 73 0.17 4.93 14.00
N ILE A 74 0.67 4.43 15.14
CA ILE A 74 1.45 3.18 15.19
C ILE A 74 0.63 2.02 14.63
N ASN A 75 -0.63 1.88 15.05
CA ASN A 75 -1.52 0.84 14.52
C ASN A 75 -1.77 0.97 13.02
N PHE A 76 -2.02 2.20 12.56
CA PHE A 76 -2.16 2.48 11.14
C PHE A 76 -0.89 2.15 10.35
N ASN A 77 0.28 2.56 10.85
CA ASN A 77 1.58 2.35 10.23
C ASN A 77 1.95 0.86 10.17
N ASN A 78 1.66 0.09 11.22
CA ASN A 78 1.89 -1.35 11.24
C ASN A 78 1.09 -2.06 10.15
N CYS A 79 -0.20 -1.71 10.00
CA CYS A 79 -1.03 -2.27 8.93
C CYS A 79 -0.50 -1.88 7.55
N ARG A 80 -0.12 -0.62 7.37
CA ARG A 80 0.46 -0.10 6.12
C ARG A 80 1.75 -0.82 5.73
N ASN A 81 2.62 -1.09 6.69
CA ASN A 81 3.85 -1.84 6.46
C ASN A 81 3.57 -3.30 6.11
N ALA A 82 2.58 -3.93 6.75
CA ALA A 82 2.15 -5.28 6.42
C ALA A 82 1.63 -5.37 4.98
N LEU A 83 0.85 -4.40 4.50
CA LEU A 83 0.40 -4.34 3.11
C LEU A 83 1.56 -4.20 2.12
N LYS A 84 2.56 -3.37 2.42
CA LYS A 84 3.76 -3.24 1.57
C LYS A 84 4.56 -4.53 1.51
N LEU A 85 4.72 -5.21 2.65
CA LEU A 85 5.39 -6.50 2.70
C LEU A 85 4.63 -7.55 1.89
N GLN A 86 3.30 -7.59 2.02
CA GLN A 86 2.45 -8.46 1.22
C GLN A 86 2.59 -8.18 -0.28
N GLN A 87 2.59 -6.91 -0.68
CA GLN A 87 2.81 -6.53 -2.08
C GLN A 87 4.18 -7.01 -2.60
N ALA A 88 5.24 -6.80 -1.83
CA ALA A 88 6.59 -7.24 -2.20
C ALA A 88 6.68 -8.77 -2.36
N ASN A 89 6.07 -9.51 -1.42
CA ASN A 89 6.02 -10.97 -1.48
C ASN A 89 5.20 -11.47 -2.67
N ASN A 90 4.02 -10.90 -2.92
CA ASN A 90 3.18 -11.28 -4.05
C ASN A 90 3.88 -11.06 -5.40
N ILE A 91 4.62 -9.96 -5.55
CA ILE A 91 5.42 -9.69 -6.75
C ILE A 91 6.51 -10.75 -6.90
N LYS A 92 7.27 -11.01 -5.84
CA LYS A 92 8.34 -12.01 -5.85
C LYS A 92 7.80 -13.39 -6.24
N ASP A 93 6.73 -13.84 -5.61
CA ASP A 93 6.15 -15.16 -5.85
C ASP A 93 5.58 -15.28 -7.26
N SER A 94 4.96 -14.21 -7.78
CA SER A 94 4.44 -14.18 -9.15
C SER A 94 5.56 -14.26 -10.19
N LEU A 95 6.67 -13.55 -9.97
CA LEU A 95 7.84 -13.59 -10.85
C LEU A 95 8.49 -14.97 -10.87
N ILE A 96 8.61 -15.62 -9.71
CA ILE A 96 9.15 -16.98 -9.60
C ILE A 96 8.27 -17.97 -10.37
N LYS A 97 6.95 -17.91 -10.16
CA LYS A 97 5.99 -18.77 -10.84
C LYS A 97 6.03 -18.56 -12.36
N GLN A 98 5.99 -17.31 -12.81
CA GLN A 98 6.04 -16.98 -14.23
C GLN A 98 7.31 -17.55 -14.88
N ASN A 99 8.49 -17.27 -14.30
CA ASN A 99 9.75 -17.78 -14.84
C ASN A 99 9.82 -19.30 -14.84
N MET A 100 9.26 -19.97 -13.83
CA MET A 100 9.21 -21.44 -13.80
C MET A 100 8.37 -21.98 -14.96
N GLU A 101 7.16 -21.46 -15.15
CA GLU A 101 6.27 -21.88 -16.24
C GLU A 101 6.86 -21.59 -17.63
N ASP A 102 7.48 -20.42 -17.81
CA ASP A 102 8.12 -20.04 -19.08
C ASP A 102 9.29 -20.98 -19.43
N ASN A 103 10.09 -21.38 -18.43
CA ASN A 103 11.18 -22.33 -18.63
C ASN A 103 10.66 -23.74 -18.94
N ILE A 104 9.58 -24.18 -18.29
CA ILE A 104 8.93 -25.46 -18.60
C ILE A 104 8.40 -25.44 -20.04
N ALA A 105 7.69 -24.38 -20.42
CA ALA A 105 7.16 -24.23 -21.78
C ALA A 105 8.27 -24.22 -22.83
N LYS A 106 9.40 -23.54 -22.55
CA LYS A 106 10.57 -23.53 -23.43
C LYS A 106 11.17 -24.93 -23.61
N ALA A 107 11.37 -25.67 -22.52
CA ALA A 107 11.91 -27.03 -22.58
C ALA A 107 10.97 -27.98 -23.36
N LEU A 108 9.65 -27.85 -23.18
CA LEU A 108 8.66 -28.60 -23.94
C LEU A 108 8.70 -28.26 -25.43
N PHE A 109 8.90 -26.98 -25.77
CA PHE A 109 9.02 -26.55 -27.16
C PHE A 109 10.29 -27.07 -27.84
N GLU A 110 11.43 -27.01 -27.15
CA GLU A 110 12.70 -27.58 -27.63
C GLU A 110 12.56 -29.09 -27.85
N ARG A 111 11.92 -29.79 -26.91
CA ARG A 111 11.61 -31.22 -27.05
C ARG A 111 10.73 -31.49 -28.26
N ARG A 112 9.70 -30.68 -28.50
CA ARG A 112 8.84 -30.78 -29.68
C ARG A 112 9.63 -30.60 -30.97
N SER A 113 10.54 -29.63 -31.03
CA SER A 113 11.37 -29.40 -32.22
C SER A 113 12.17 -30.65 -32.57
N LEU A 114 12.87 -31.24 -31.60
CA LEU A 114 13.63 -32.47 -31.81
C LEU A 114 12.77 -33.64 -32.27
N LEU A 115 11.53 -33.75 -31.75
CA LEU A 115 10.60 -34.79 -32.19
C LEU A 115 10.15 -34.60 -33.64
N LEU A 116 10.00 -33.35 -34.10
CA LEU A 116 9.65 -33.05 -35.48
C LEU A 116 10.81 -33.34 -36.44
N ASP A 117 12.02 -32.95 -36.08
CA ASP A 117 13.22 -33.20 -36.89
C ASP A 117 13.39 -34.71 -37.13
N MET A 118 13.22 -35.53 -36.07
CA MET A 118 13.26 -36.98 -36.20
C MET A 118 12.19 -37.54 -37.16
N LEU A 119 10.98 -36.96 -37.18
CA LEU A 119 9.91 -37.42 -38.08
C LEU A 119 10.19 -37.07 -39.55
N GLU A 120 10.90 -35.97 -39.82
CA GLU A 120 11.32 -35.61 -41.16
C GLU A 120 12.39 -36.56 -41.70
N ASP A 121 13.32 -37.00 -40.84
CA ASP A 121 14.37 -37.98 -41.20
C ASP A 121 13.83 -39.39 -41.52
N PHE A 122 12.60 -39.71 -41.11
CA PHE A 122 11.94 -40.99 -41.42
C PHE A 122 11.15 -40.98 -42.74
N LYS A 123 11.12 -39.88 -43.49
CA LYS A 123 10.50 -39.77 -44.82
C LYS A 123 11.51 -39.88 -45.95
#